data_AF-A0A975CCP5-F1
#
_entry.id   AF-A0A975CCP5-F1
#
_cell.length_a   1.000
_cell.length_b   1.000
_cell.length_c   1.000
_cell.angle_alpha   90.00
_cell.angle_beta   90.00
_cell.angle_gamma   90.00
#
_symmetry.space_group_name_H-M   'P 1'
#
loop_
_entity.id
_entity.type
_entity.pdbx_description
1 polymer ?
#
loop_
_entity_poly.entity_id
_entity_poly.type
_entity_poly.pdbx_seq_one_letter_code
_entity_poly.pdbx_strand_id
1 'polypeptide(L)'
;MREFQYLGEKRTCIGRKEKNKQRAEIAVENINGPILLISGGDDQLWPADILSEKVITRLKEHSHPYYYKHINYPEVGHSFVVPGLPTSQSVISPYGTGRLLLGGLPKDNAQAQFDAWQRTVDFFREFLTPNYD
;
A
#
# COMPACT_ATOMS: atom_id res chain seq x y z
N MET A 1 40.39 -28.64 32.69
CA MET A 1 39.65 -27.36 32.79
C MET A 1 38.79 -27.25 31.55
N ARG A 2 37.47 -27.02 31.69
CA ARG A 2 36.52 -27.02 30.56
C ARG A 2 36.58 -25.68 29.83
N GLU A 3 36.70 -25.71 28.50
CA GLU A 3 36.47 -24.56 27.63
C GLU A 3 34.97 -24.22 27.65
N PHE A 4 34.63 -22.99 28.03
CA PHE A 4 33.28 -22.44 27.90
C PHE A 4 33.15 -21.76 26.53
N GLN A 5 32.48 -22.44 25.61
CA GLN A 5 32.09 -21.91 24.32
C GLN A 5 30.84 -21.04 24.50
N TYR A 6 31.01 -19.72 24.57
CA TYR A 6 29.89 -18.77 24.70
C TYR A 6 29.42 -18.33 23.31
N LEU A 7 28.58 -19.16 22.67
CA LEU A 7 27.79 -18.77 21.51
C LEU A 7 26.61 -17.91 21.97
N GLY A 8 26.86 -16.62 22.16
CA GLY A 8 25.81 -15.62 22.33
C GLY A 8 25.49 -14.97 20.99
N GLU A 9 24.46 -15.45 20.29
CA GLU A 9 23.86 -14.71 19.18
C GLU A 9 23.53 -13.28 19.66
N LYS A 10 24.13 -12.28 19.00
CA LYS A 10 24.00 -10.87 19.34
C LYS A 10 22.55 -10.42 19.20
N ARG A 11 21.80 -10.44 20.31
CA ARG A 11 20.46 -9.85 20.46
C ARG A 11 20.55 -8.32 20.48
N THR A 12 20.91 -7.69 19.35
CA THR A 12 20.93 -6.23 19.24
C THR A 12 19.54 -5.68 18.93
N CYS A 13 19.26 -4.47 19.41
CA CYS A 13 17.98 -3.77 19.18
C CYS A 13 17.68 -3.58 17.69
N ILE A 14 18.73 -3.43 16.88
CA ILE A 14 18.66 -3.29 15.43
C ILE A 14 18.20 -4.61 14.80
N GLY A 15 18.82 -5.74 15.15
CA GLY A 15 18.39 -7.06 14.65
C GLY A 15 16.96 -7.42 15.05
N ARG A 16 16.51 -7.03 16.25
CA ARG A 16 15.12 -7.22 16.69
C ARG A 16 14.13 -6.37 15.88
N LYS A 17 14.47 -5.11 15.57
CA LYS A 17 13.63 -4.24 14.74
C LYS A 17 13.47 -4.80 13.33
N GLU A 18 14.55 -5.26 12.71
CA GLU A 18 14.51 -5.80 11.35
C GLU A 18 13.72 -7.10 11.25
N LYS A 19 13.93 -8.02 12.21
CA LYS A 19 13.14 -9.25 12.30
C LYS A 19 11.64 -8.97 12.52
N ASN A 20 11.31 -7.95 13.29
CA ASN A 20 9.91 -7.56 13.52
C ASN A 20 9.27 -6.97 12.27
N LYS A 21 10.00 -6.19 11.45
CA LYS A 21 9.50 -5.69 10.16
C LYS A 21 9.18 -6.84 9.22
N GLN A 22 10.12 -7.76 9.03
CA GLN A 22 9.91 -8.94 8.17
C GLN A 22 8.71 -9.78 8.62
N ARG A 23 8.48 -9.90 9.93
CA ARG A 23 7.32 -10.60 10.48
C ARG A 23 5.99 -9.85 10.28
N ALA A 24 6.03 -8.52 10.21
CA ALA A 24 4.86 -7.68 10.01
C ALA A 24 4.51 -7.48 8.52
N GLU A 25 5.44 -7.77 7.61
CA GLU A 25 5.20 -7.68 6.17
C GLU A 25 4.19 -8.72 5.70
N ILE A 26 3.27 -8.27 4.84
CA ILE A 26 2.32 -9.14 4.16
C ILE A 26 3.07 -9.88 3.05
N ALA A 27 2.94 -11.21 3.01
CA ALA A 27 3.55 -12.06 1.99
C ALA A 27 2.79 -11.97 0.65
N VAL A 28 2.87 -10.80 0.01
CA VAL A 28 2.18 -10.44 -1.24
C VAL A 28 2.58 -11.32 -2.43
N GLU A 29 3.78 -11.91 -2.40
CA GLU A 29 4.27 -12.88 -3.40
C GLU A 29 3.42 -14.15 -3.47
N ASN A 30 2.64 -14.44 -2.43
CA ASN A 30 1.77 -15.62 -2.38
C ASN A 30 0.36 -15.35 -2.94
N ILE A 31 0.09 -14.15 -3.44
CA ILE A 31 -1.22 -13.80 -4.03
C ILE A 31 -1.40 -14.54 -5.36
N ASN A 32 -2.46 -15.33 -5.49
CA ASN A 32 -2.72 -16.10 -6.72
C ASN A 32 -3.56 -15.32 -7.73
N GLY A 33 -3.09 -14.15 -8.15
CA GLY A 33 -3.78 -13.38 -9.16
C GLY A 33 -3.16 -12.01 -9.45
N PRO A 34 -3.75 -11.27 -10.41
CA PRO A 34 -3.36 -9.93 -10.76
C PRO A 34 -3.49 -8.94 -9.59
N ILE A 35 -2.60 -7.95 -9.50
CA ILE A 35 -2.58 -6.96 -8.42
C ILE A 35 -2.58 -5.54 -8.99
N LEU A 36 -3.55 -4.72 -8.61
CA LEU A 36 -3.55 -3.28 -8.86
C LEU A 36 -3.41 -2.53 -7.53
N LEU A 37 -2.38 -1.68 -7.44
CA LEU A 37 -2.15 -0.76 -6.34
C LEU A 37 -2.42 0.67 -6.82
N ILE A 38 -3.18 1.43 -6.04
CA ILE A 38 -3.46 2.84 -6.28
C ILE A 38 -3.16 3.61 -4.99
N SER A 39 -2.30 4.63 -5.06
CA SER A 39 -1.90 5.43 -3.89
C SER A 39 -1.97 6.93 -4.16
N GLY A 40 -2.14 7.70 -3.08
CA GLY A 40 -1.91 9.13 -3.04
C GLY A 40 -0.52 9.43 -2.48
N GLY A 41 0.23 10.33 -3.12
CA GLY A 41 1.57 10.75 -2.71
C GLY A 41 1.57 11.73 -1.54
N ASP A 42 0.47 12.44 -1.29
CA ASP A 42 0.25 13.30 -0.12
C ASP A 42 -0.71 12.63 0.87
N ASP A 43 -0.70 11.29 0.97
CA ASP A 43 -1.41 10.58 2.02
C ASP A 43 -0.79 10.92 3.39
N GLN A 44 -1.55 11.66 4.22
CA GLN A 44 -1.09 12.11 5.53
C GLN A 44 -1.51 11.19 6.69
N LEU A 45 -2.17 10.05 6.42
CA LEU A 45 -2.38 9.01 7.44
C LEU A 45 -1.25 8.00 7.47
N TRP A 46 -0.76 7.60 6.31
CA TRP A 46 0.37 6.69 6.18
C TRP A 46 1.09 6.89 4.84
N PRO A 47 2.35 6.45 4.73
CA PRO A 47 3.11 6.60 3.48
C PRO A 47 2.68 5.57 2.42
N ALA A 48 1.48 5.74 1.85
CA ALA A 48 0.85 4.77 0.96
C ALA A 48 1.66 4.49 -0.32
N ASP A 49 2.26 5.53 -0.90
CA ASP A 49 3.13 5.46 -2.07
C ASP A 49 4.37 4.59 -1.82
N ILE A 50 5.08 4.84 -0.72
CA ILE A 50 6.27 4.09 -0.30
C ILE A 50 5.90 2.63 0.02
N LEU A 51 4.78 2.42 0.71
CA LEU A 51 4.30 1.07 1.02
C LEU A 51 3.92 0.30 -0.25
N SER A 52 3.32 0.96 -1.23
CA SER A 52 2.97 0.35 -2.52
C SER A 52 4.20 0.02 -3.36
N GLU A 53 5.22 0.88 -3.38
CA GLU A 53 6.50 0.58 -4.04
C GLU A 53 7.23 -0.61 -3.39
N LYS A 54 7.11 -0.80 -2.07
CA LYS A 54 7.63 -2.02 -1.40
C LYS A 54 6.91 -3.27 -1.89
N VAL A 55 5.60 -3.22 -2.09
CA VAL A 55 4.84 -4.34 -2.67
C VAL A 55 5.36 -4.65 -4.07
N ILE A 56 5.48 -3.64 -4.94
CA ILE A 56 6.02 -3.82 -6.31
C ILE A 56 7.43 -4.41 -6.29
N THR A 57 8.29 -3.94 -5.39
CA THR A 57 9.67 -4.44 -5.25
C THR A 57 9.67 -5.92 -4.87
N ARG A 58 8.89 -6.30 -3.86
CA ARG A 58 8.78 -7.69 -3.41
C ARG A 58 8.21 -8.63 -4.47
N LEU A 59 7.19 -8.18 -5.21
CA LEU A 59 6.63 -8.94 -6.34
C LEU A 59 7.69 -9.18 -7.44
N LYS A 60 8.52 -8.18 -7.74
CA LYS A 60 9.64 -8.31 -8.70
C LYS A 60 10.70 -9.29 -8.19
N GLU A 61 11.14 -9.16 -6.94
CA GLU A 61 12.16 -10.02 -6.33
C GLU A 61 11.76 -11.49 -6.30
N HIS A 62 10.47 -11.77 -6.13
CA HIS A 62 9.92 -13.12 -6.10
C HIS A 62 9.41 -13.61 -7.48
N SER A 63 9.65 -12.86 -8.56
CA SER A 63 9.21 -13.20 -9.91
C SER A 63 7.71 -13.54 -10.00
N HIS A 64 6.87 -12.69 -9.38
CA HIS A 64 5.43 -12.89 -9.33
C HIS A 64 4.84 -13.15 -10.73
N PRO A 65 4.12 -14.27 -10.94
CA PRO A 65 3.78 -14.71 -12.29
C PRO A 65 2.56 -13.98 -12.89
N TYR A 66 1.77 -13.31 -12.06
CA TYR A 66 0.57 -12.59 -12.50
C TYR A 66 0.87 -11.12 -12.78
N TYR A 67 -0.02 -10.47 -13.53
CA TYR A 67 0.07 -9.04 -13.78
C TYR A 67 0.09 -8.22 -12.48
N TYR A 68 0.94 -7.20 -12.40
CA TYR A 68 0.88 -6.23 -11.32
C TYR A 68 1.19 -4.82 -11.79
N LYS A 69 0.53 -3.83 -11.19
CA LYS A 69 0.73 -2.41 -11.50
C LYS A 69 0.53 -1.53 -10.27
N HIS A 70 1.34 -0.49 -10.18
CA HIS A 70 1.17 0.60 -9.21
C HIS A 70 0.90 1.91 -9.94
N ILE A 71 -0.08 2.66 -9.45
CA ILE A 71 -0.48 3.97 -9.95
C ILE A 71 -0.45 4.92 -8.77
N ASN A 72 0.47 5.88 -8.82
CA ASN A 72 0.62 6.89 -7.78
C ASN A 72 0.15 8.26 -8.29
N TYR A 73 -0.64 8.96 -7.47
CA TYR A 73 -1.07 10.33 -7.71
C TYR A 73 -0.37 11.28 -6.72
N PRO A 74 0.65 12.04 -7.14
CA PRO A 74 1.52 12.76 -6.21
C PRO A 74 0.80 13.75 -5.27
N GLU A 75 -0.14 14.53 -5.79
CA GLU A 75 -0.83 15.61 -5.04
C GLU A 75 -2.14 15.15 -4.37
N VAL A 76 -2.33 13.83 -4.24
CA VAL A 76 -3.57 13.22 -3.77
C VAL A 76 -3.37 12.63 -2.39
N GLY A 77 -4.39 12.81 -1.56
CA GLY A 77 -4.40 12.36 -0.17
C GLY A 77 -4.89 10.94 -0.01
N HIS A 78 -5.36 10.63 1.19
CA HIS A 78 -5.78 9.31 1.62
C HIS A 78 -7.12 8.86 1.01
N SER A 79 -8.07 9.78 0.81
CA SER A 79 -9.46 9.44 0.47
C SER A 79 -9.86 9.95 -0.90
N PHE A 80 -9.64 9.10 -1.91
CA PHE A 80 -9.93 9.45 -3.31
C PHE A 80 -10.37 8.26 -4.18
N VAL A 81 -10.81 7.14 -3.62
CA VAL A 81 -11.10 5.94 -4.46
C VAL A 81 -12.53 5.86 -5.02
N VAL A 82 -13.47 6.67 -4.52
CA VAL A 82 -14.88 6.66 -4.96
C VAL A 82 -15.27 8.03 -5.56
N PRO A 83 -15.80 8.08 -6.79
CA PRO A 83 -16.24 9.32 -7.44
C PRO A 83 -17.34 10.06 -6.68
N GLY A 84 -17.21 11.38 -6.61
CA GLY A 84 -18.24 12.27 -6.07
C GLY A 84 -18.25 12.38 -4.55
N LEU A 85 -17.27 11.78 -3.85
CA LEU A 85 -17.14 11.96 -2.41
C LEU A 85 -16.49 13.30 -2.06
N PRO A 86 -16.78 13.87 -0.87
CA PRO A 86 -16.13 15.08 -0.40
C PRO A 86 -14.60 14.96 -0.43
N THR A 87 -13.94 15.97 -0.97
CA THR A 87 -12.47 16.05 -1.04
C THR A 87 -11.88 16.79 0.15
N SER A 88 -12.52 16.67 1.31
CA SER A 88 -12.08 17.34 2.53
C SER A 88 -10.70 16.82 2.94
N GLN A 89 -9.77 17.74 3.21
CA GLN A 89 -8.40 17.39 3.61
C GLN A 89 -8.31 16.89 5.06
N SER A 90 -9.40 16.95 5.82
CA SER A 90 -9.46 16.40 7.17
C SER A 90 -10.86 15.91 7.53
N VAL A 91 -10.92 14.91 8.40
CA VAL A 91 -12.17 14.36 8.96
C VAL A 91 -12.07 14.27 10.48
N ILE A 92 -13.21 14.23 11.16
CA ILE A 92 -13.24 13.96 12.60
C ILE A 92 -12.77 12.51 12.82
N SER A 93 -11.85 12.32 13.77
CA SER A 93 -11.38 10.98 14.12
C SER A 93 -12.57 10.11 14.59
N PRO A 94 -12.78 8.91 14.00
CA PRO A 94 -13.84 7.99 14.43
C PRO A 94 -13.59 7.43 15.84
N TYR A 95 -12.38 7.58 16.38
CA TYR A 95 -11.98 7.09 17.71
C TYR A 95 -12.05 8.16 18.80
N GLY A 96 -12.57 9.35 18.49
CA GLY A 96 -12.69 10.45 19.45
C GLY A 96 -11.42 11.29 19.61
N THR A 97 -11.64 12.57 19.94
CA THR A 97 -10.69 13.69 20.05
C THR A 97 -9.69 13.84 18.90
N GLY A 98 -9.93 14.82 18.04
CA GLY A 98 -8.98 15.27 17.01
C GLY A 98 -9.52 15.18 15.58
N ARG A 99 -8.72 15.72 14.66
CA ARG A 99 -8.91 15.59 13.21
C ARG A 99 -7.85 14.67 12.64
N LEU A 100 -8.25 13.79 11.73
CA LEU A 100 -7.32 13.07 10.88
C LEU A 100 -7.03 13.94 9.66
N LEU A 101 -5.75 14.10 9.33
CA LEU A 101 -5.32 14.76 8.10
C LEU A 101 -5.31 13.71 7.00
N LEU A 102 -6.15 13.92 5.98
CA LEU A 102 -6.21 13.05 4.81
C LEU A 102 -5.20 13.48 3.76
N GLY A 103 -4.84 14.78 3.71
CA GLY A 103 -3.95 15.34 2.70
C GLY A 103 -4.58 15.49 1.31
N GLY A 104 -3.74 15.84 0.35
CA GLY A 104 -4.06 16.09 -1.04
C GLY A 104 -4.75 17.42 -1.29
N LEU A 105 -4.64 17.94 -2.51
CA LEU A 105 -5.37 19.12 -2.94
C LEU A 105 -6.81 18.75 -3.31
N PRO A 106 -7.85 19.55 -2.95
CA PRO A 106 -9.24 19.20 -3.23
C PRO A 106 -9.53 18.90 -4.71
N LYS A 107 -8.93 19.67 -5.63
CA LYS A 107 -9.08 19.48 -7.07
C LYS A 107 -8.47 18.15 -7.54
N ASP A 108 -7.26 17.86 -7.10
CA ASP A 108 -6.52 16.66 -7.48
C ASP A 108 -7.17 15.42 -6.88
N ASN A 109 -7.64 15.48 -5.63
CA ASN A 109 -8.47 14.45 -5.02
C ASN A 109 -9.74 14.20 -5.85
N ALA A 110 -10.46 15.24 -6.27
CA ALA A 110 -11.67 15.08 -7.09
C ALA A 110 -11.37 14.39 -8.42
N GLN A 111 -10.31 14.84 -9.12
CA GLN A 111 -9.93 14.27 -10.40
C GLN A 111 -9.46 12.81 -10.26
N ALA A 112 -8.66 12.52 -9.24
CA ALA A 112 -8.17 11.18 -8.97
C ALA A 112 -9.29 10.22 -8.58
N GLN A 113 -10.38 10.68 -7.97
CA GLN A 113 -11.56 9.83 -7.74
C GLN A 113 -12.13 9.22 -9.01
N PHE A 114 -12.32 10.04 -10.05
CA PHE A 114 -12.84 9.53 -11.32
C PHE A 114 -11.84 8.60 -12.01
N ASP A 115 -10.57 9.00 -12.07
CA ASP A 115 -9.52 8.23 -12.76
C ASP A 115 -9.21 6.90 -12.06
N ALA A 116 -9.05 6.92 -10.72
CA ALA A 116 -8.81 5.71 -9.92
C ALA A 116 -9.97 4.72 -10.05
N TRP A 117 -11.21 5.19 -9.96
CA TRP A 117 -12.39 4.35 -10.13
C TRP A 117 -12.44 3.70 -11.51
N GLN A 118 -12.22 4.49 -12.57
CA GLN A 118 -12.21 3.98 -13.93
C GLN A 118 -11.14 2.90 -14.11
N ARG A 119 -9.92 3.13 -13.60
CA ARG A 119 -8.83 2.15 -13.62
C ARG A 119 -9.16 0.87 -12.87
N THR A 120 -9.83 0.96 -11.71
CA THR A 120 -10.28 -0.21 -10.96
C THR A 120 -11.31 -1.02 -11.75
N VAL A 121 -12.29 -0.34 -12.37
CA VAL A 121 -13.29 -1.01 -13.22
C VAL A 121 -12.64 -1.68 -14.43
N ASP A 122 -11.72 -1.00 -15.10
CA ASP A 122 -11.03 -1.55 -16.28
C ASP A 122 -10.15 -2.75 -15.92
N PHE A 123 -9.46 -2.69 -14.78
CA PHE A 123 -8.71 -3.82 -14.25
C PHE A 123 -9.61 -5.02 -13.96
N PHE A 124 -10.77 -4.82 -13.32
CA PHE A 124 -11.70 -5.92 -13.10
C PHE A 124 -12.29 -6.46 -14.40
N ARG A 125 -12.59 -5.61 -15.38
CA ARG A 125 -13.02 -6.07 -16.71
C ARG A 125 -11.95 -6.94 -17.36
N GLU A 126 -10.69 -6.51 -17.33
CA GLU A 126 -9.59 -7.24 -17.94
C GLU A 126 -9.34 -8.62 -17.29
N PHE A 127 -9.44 -8.72 -15.97
CA PHE A 127 -9.00 -9.91 -15.24
C PHE A 127 -10.12 -10.77 -14.63
N LEU A 128 -11.38 -10.32 -14.64
CA LEU A 128 -12.51 -11.08 -14.09
C LEU A 128 -13.60 -11.45 -15.11
N THR A 129 -13.59 -10.88 -16.33
CA THR A 129 -14.56 -11.34 -17.34
C THR A 129 -14.16 -12.72 -17.84
N PRO A 130 -15.06 -13.72 -17.80
CA PRO A 130 -14.79 -15.01 -18.42
C PRO A 130 -14.55 -14.82 -19.92
N ASN A 131 -13.49 -15.44 -20.45
CA ASN A 131 -13.42 -15.69 -21.88
C ASN A 131 -14.46 -16.76 -22.19
N TYR A 132 -15.62 -16.34 -22.70
CA TYR A 132 -16.54 -17.24 -23.38
C TYR A 132 -16.01 -17.45 -24.80
N ASP A 133 -15.00 -18.31 -24.93
CA ASP A 133 -14.60 -18.90 -26.21
C ASP A 133 -15.61 -19.99 -26.62
#